data_AF-A0A7W3WIM9-F1
#
_entry.id   AF-A0A7W3WIM9-F1
#
_cell.length_a   1.000
_cell.length_b   1.000
_cell.length_c   1.000
_cell.angle_alpha   90.00
_cell.angle_beta   90.00
_cell.angle_gamma   90.00
#
_symmetry.space_group_name_H-M   'P 1'
#
loop_
_entity.id
_entity.type
_entity.pdbx_description
1 polymer ?
#
loop_
_entity_poly.entity_id
_entity_poly.type
_entity_poly.pdbx_seq_one_letter_code
_entity_poly.pdbx_strand_id
1 'polypeptide(L)'
;MTLRPRQLPRKRAQTIRSLTDLAPDGAPARGMLPGDDNLVQLLTSHLRAADLFWISDDMTALAMHAGQQLAEARWATADRITPIGLAVFEGGLGMVEMTPRLSAPVDALAWGPGPDQTLIVWHLATRERALHDAPPHVLAKFPPLLTVREARLPVTVDPITLDELPAHESMKPSRPIIAALAAAWHLMQQPQLVDRTREETPKKDARGLRRAELPDEGVTLISLRRQYRPQDREPDAGSDGRTYRHRWVVSGHWRNQPCGPARSERRHTWIPSYVKGPDGAPLLSTEHVNVWRR
;
A
#
# COMPACT_ATOMS: atom_id res chain seq x y z
N MET A 1 14.77 -5.63 -15.45
CA MET A 1 14.49 -6.80 -14.57
C MET A 1 13.57 -6.33 -13.44
N THR A 2 12.47 -7.03 -13.21
CA THR A 2 11.51 -6.71 -12.13
C THR A 2 12.14 -6.95 -10.76
N LEU A 3 11.90 -6.04 -9.81
CA LEU A 3 12.31 -6.17 -8.41
C LEU A 3 11.69 -7.43 -7.80
N ARG A 4 12.44 -8.17 -6.97
CA ARG A 4 11.92 -9.32 -6.20
C ARG A 4 11.90 -9.00 -4.70
N PRO A 5 11.00 -9.62 -3.90
CA PRO A 5 10.88 -9.31 -2.47
C PRO A 5 12.21 -9.42 -1.71
N ARG A 6 12.93 -10.55 -1.79
CA ARG A 6 14.28 -10.69 -1.19
C ARG A 6 15.31 -9.61 -1.52
N GLN A 7 15.11 -8.84 -2.60
CA GLN A 7 16.04 -7.79 -3.01
C GLN A 7 15.73 -6.44 -2.35
N LEU A 8 14.52 -6.26 -1.80
CA LEU A 8 14.05 -5.00 -1.22
C LEU A 8 14.96 -4.47 -0.09
N PRO A 9 15.46 -5.28 0.87
CA PRO A 9 16.35 -4.78 1.92
C PRO A 9 17.63 -4.18 1.33
N ARG A 10 18.19 -4.82 0.31
CA ARG A 10 19.37 -4.35 -0.41
C ARG A 10 19.08 -3.09 -1.24
N LYS A 11 17.92 -3.03 -1.92
CA LYS A 11 17.53 -1.86 -2.71
C LYS A 11 17.28 -0.65 -1.82
N ARG A 12 16.62 -0.81 -0.67
CA ARG A 12 16.48 0.22 0.38
C ARG A 12 17.84 0.76 0.81
N ALA A 13 18.78 -0.13 1.13
CA ALA A 13 20.13 0.27 1.52
C ALA A 13 20.90 1.00 0.39
N GLN A 14 20.71 0.60 -0.86
CA GLN A 14 21.24 1.30 -2.03
C GLN A 14 20.62 2.68 -2.19
N THR A 15 19.30 2.81 -2.04
CA THR A 15 18.60 4.10 -2.07
C THR A 15 19.14 5.02 -0.97
N ILE A 16 19.25 4.57 0.28
CA ILE A 16 19.80 5.36 1.40
C ILE A 16 21.20 5.88 1.08
N ARG A 17 22.09 5.02 0.56
CA ARG A 17 23.44 5.45 0.16
C ARG A 17 23.39 6.51 -0.94
N SER A 18 22.61 6.26 -2.00
CA SER A 18 22.44 7.25 -3.06
C SER A 18 21.86 8.58 -2.56
N LEU A 19 20.99 8.56 -1.54
CA LEU A 19 20.48 9.79 -0.90
C LEU A 19 21.54 10.52 -0.07
N THR A 20 22.45 9.77 0.56
CA THR A 20 23.51 10.33 1.44
C THR A 20 24.71 10.83 0.64
N ASP A 21 25.05 10.16 -0.46
CA ASP A 21 26.22 10.47 -1.30
C ASP A 21 26.01 11.70 -2.21
N LEU A 22 24.84 12.34 -2.15
CA LEU A 22 24.53 13.56 -2.89
C LEU A 22 25.23 14.76 -2.25
N ALA A 23 26.49 14.97 -2.63
CA ALA A 23 27.20 16.23 -2.39
C ALA A 23 26.58 17.37 -3.26
N PRO A 24 26.78 18.65 -2.87
CA PRO A 24 26.10 19.81 -3.49
C PRO A 24 26.38 20.02 -4.99
N ASP A 25 27.48 19.48 -5.49
CA ASP A 25 28.04 19.84 -6.79
C ASP A 25 27.78 18.75 -7.84
N GLY A 26 26.58 18.78 -8.45
CA GLY A 26 26.45 18.47 -9.88
C GLY A 26 26.01 17.08 -10.34
N ALA A 27 25.01 16.43 -9.72
CA ALA A 27 24.39 15.23 -10.28
C ALA A 27 22.93 15.43 -10.75
N PRO A 28 22.49 14.80 -11.85
CA PRO A 28 21.12 14.89 -12.41
C PRO A 28 20.02 14.28 -11.50
N ALA A 29 20.37 13.86 -10.29
CA ALA A 29 19.49 13.17 -9.35
C ALA A 29 18.49 14.10 -8.64
N ARG A 30 18.74 15.42 -8.56
CA ARG A 30 17.85 16.37 -7.86
C ARG A 30 16.41 16.39 -8.39
N GLY A 31 16.18 16.09 -9.68
CA GLY A 31 14.84 16.12 -10.27
C GLY A 31 13.89 15.00 -9.82
N MET A 32 14.41 13.93 -9.20
CA MET A 32 13.62 12.78 -8.70
C MET A 32 13.83 12.53 -7.21
N LEU A 33 14.25 13.58 -6.51
CA LEU A 33 14.42 13.66 -5.08
C LEU A 33 13.54 14.78 -4.55
N PRO A 34 13.16 14.76 -3.27
CA PRO A 34 12.64 15.95 -2.65
C PRO A 34 13.62 17.11 -2.86
N GLY A 35 13.14 18.25 -3.35
CA GLY A 35 13.99 19.42 -3.65
C GLY A 35 14.55 20.12 -2.41
N ASP A 36 14.08 19.75 -1.21
CA ASP A 36 14.47 20.27 0.10
C ASP A 36 15.36 19.24 0.83
N ASP A 37 16.53 19.69 1.28
CA ASP A 37 17.49 18.87 2.04
C ASP A 37 16.87 18.26 3.30
N ASN A 38 15.91 18.96 3.95
CA ASN A 38 15.18 18.43 5.10
C ASN A 38 14.34 17.21 4.72
N LEU A 39 13.72 17.23 3.54
CA LEU A 39 12.90 16.12 3.05
C LEU A 39 13.75 14.93 2.63
N VAL A 40 14.96 15.16 2.08
CA VAL A 40 15.93 14.11 1.81
C VAL A 40 16.38 13.42 3.11
N GLN A 41 16.68 14.20 4.15
CA GLN A 41 17.03 13.66 5.47
C GLN A 41 15.86 12.89 6.11
N LEU A 42 14.64 13.40 5.98
CA LEU A 42 13.44 12.76 6.51
C LEU A 42 13.15 11.43 5.81
N LEU A 43 13.18 11.40 4.48
CA LEU A 43 13.03 10.17 3.70
C LEU A 43 14.12 9.16 4.08
N THR A 44 15.37 9.60 4.19
CA THR A 44 16.49 8.74 4.59
C THR A 44 16.24 8.12 5.97
N SER A 45 15.75 8.91 6.92
CA SER A 45 15.41 8.45 8.27
C SER A 45 14.27 7.43 8.24
N HIS A 46 13.22 7.68 7.46
CA HIS A 46 12.13 6.71 7.27
C HIS A 46 12.60 5.41 6.65
N LEU A 47 13.42 5.47 5.59
CA LEU A 47 13.95 4.26 4.95
C LEU A 47 14.90 3.47 5.88
N ARG A 48 15.63 4.13 6.79
CA ARG A 48 16.48 3.44 7.77
C ARG A 48 15.66 2.64 8.79
N ALA A 49 14.58 3.24 9.29
CA ALA A 49 13.74 2.67 10.34
C ALA A 49 12.57 1.80 9.81
N ALA A 50 12.33 1.78 8.50
CA ALA A 50 11.17 1.12 7.91
C ALA A 50 11.16 -0.41 8.06
N ASP A 51 10.04 -0.91 8.57
CA ASP A 51 9.61 -2.30 8.37
C ASP A 51 9.24 -2.54 6.90
N LEU A 52 9.65 -3.70 6.37
CA LEU A 52 9.56 -3.98 4.93
C LEU A 52 8.43 -4.93 4.59
N PHE A 53 7.61 -4.52 3.62
CA PHE A 53 6.47 -5.28 3.13
C PHE A 53 6.53 -5.49 1.63
N TRP A 54 6.10 -6.66 1.18
CA TRP A 54 5.83 -6.96 -0.22
C TRP A 54 4.38 -7.41 -0.35
N ILE A 55 3.58 -6.63 -1.05
CA ILE A 55 2.16 -6.88 -1.26
C ILE A 55 2.00 -7.51 -2.64
N SER A 56 1.46 -8.73 -2.69
CA SER A 56 1.29 -9.48 -3.93
C SER A 56 0.29 -8.81 -4.87
N ASP A 57 0.35 -9.12 -6.17
CA ASP A 57 -0.50 -8.51 -7.21
C ASP A 57 -2.00 -8.57 -6.88
N ASP A 58 -2.52 -9.76 -6.52
CA ASP A 58 -3.94 -9.93 -6.14
C ASP A 58 -4.34 -9.09 -4.90
N MET A 59 -3.42 -8.95 -3.95
CA MET A 59 -3.66 -8.14 -2.74
C MET A 59 -3.59 -6.65 -3.06
N THR A 60 -2.70 -6.22 -3.95
CA THR A 60 -2.65 -4.86 -4.49
C THR A 60 -3.97 -4.54 -5.20
N ALA A 61 -4.45 -5.43 -6.07
CA ALA A 61 -5.71 -5.27 -6.77
C ALA A 61 -6.89 -5.15 -5.80
N LEU A 62 -6.94 -5.98 -4.76
CA LEU A 62 -7.96 -5.88 -3.72
C LEU A 62 -7.86 -4.56 -2.95
N ALA A 63 -6.67 -4.13 -2.56
CA ALA A 63 -6.47 -2.88 -1.84
C ALA A 63 -6.91 -1.66 -2.68
N MET A 64 -6.60 -1.65 -3.98
CA MET A 64 -7.06 -0.62 -4.91
C MET A 64 -8.59 -0.62 -5.03
N HIS A 65 -9.20 -1.80 -5.22
CA HIS A 65 -10.65 -1.92 -5.33
C HIS A 65 -11.37 -1.51 -4.03
N ALA A 66 -10.91 -2.01 -2.89
CA ALA A 66 -11.46 -1.67 -1.58
C ALA A 66 -11.26 -0.19 -1.26
N GLY A 67 -10.12 0.40 -1.63
CA GLY A 67 -9.83 1.82 -1.48
C GLY A 67 -10.80 2.72 -2.26
N GLN A 68 -11.24 2.32 -3.45
CA GLN A 68 -12.24 3.09 -4.23
C GLN A 68 -13.57 3.27 -3.50
N GLN A 69 -13.89 2.36 -2.57
CA GLN A 69 -15.12 2.41 -1.78
C GLN A 69 -14.96 3.22 -0.48
N LEU A 70 -13.75 3.68 -0.15
CA LEU A 70 -13.52 4.55 1.01
C LEU A 70 -13.87 6.00 0.64
N ALA A 71 -14.83 6.57 1.34
CA ALA A 71 -15.13 8.01 1.30
C ALA A 71 -14.21 8.79 2.26
N GLU A 72 -13.97 8.20 3.43
CA GLU A 72 -13.20 8.76 4.52
C GLU A 72 -12.17 7.74 5.02
N ALA A 73 -11.08 8.23 5.61
CA ALA A 73 -10.09 7.40 6.27
C ALA A 73 -9.55 8.08 7.52
N ARG A 74 -9.21 7.29 8.54
CA ARG A 74 -8.52 7.74 9.74
C ARG A 74 -7.02 7.44 9.60
N TRP A 75 -6.18 8.39 10.01
CA TRP A 75 -4.72 8.31 9.86
C TRP A 75 -3.97 8.25 11.19
N ALA A 76 -4.66 7.77 12.23
CA ALA A 76 -4.09 7.63 13.56
C ALA A 76 -2.93 6.64 13.54
N THR A 77 -1.96 6.83 14.44
CA THR A 77 -0.80 5.94 14.56
C THR A 77 -1.21 4.49 14.83
N ALA A 78 -2.31 4.26 15.55
CA ALA A 78 -2.82 2.94 15.88
C ALA A 78 -3.42 2.17 14.68
N ASP A 79 -3.81 2.86 13.60
CA ASP A 79 -4.36 2.22 12.40
C ASP A 79 -3.28 1.70 11.45
N ARG A 80 -2.05 2.18 11.62
CA ARG A 80 -0.92 1.78 10.77
C ARG A 80 -0.51 0.37 11.12
N ILE A 81 -0.09 -0.40 10.12
CA ILE A 81 0.50 -1.73 10.40
C ILE A 81 1.77 -1.59 11.24
N THR A 82 2.58 -0.57 10.94
CA THR A 82 3.80 -0.20 11.66
C THR A 82 3.94 1.32 11.69
N PRO A 83 4.59 1.91 12.71
CA PRO A 83 4.77 3.37 12.79
C PRO A 83 5.53 3.96 11.60
N ILE A 84 6.54 3.23 11.10
CA ILE A 84 7.37 3.57 9.94
C ILE A 84 7.48 2.32 9.08
N GLY A 85 7.27 2.43 7.77
CA GLY A 85 7.32 1.28 6.89
C GLY A 85 7.58 1.62 5.43
N LEU A 86 7.93 0.59 4.67
CA LEU A 86 8.12 0.61 3.22
C LEU A 86 7.44 -0.63 2.64
N ALA A 87 6.41 -0.42 1.83
CA ALA A 87 5.69 -1.47 1.13
C ALA A 87 5.89 -1.34 -0.38
N VAL A 88 6.26 -2.44 -1.04
CA VAL A 88 6.18 -2.57 -2.49
C VAL A 88 4.84 -3.24 -2.84
N PHE A 89 4.11 -2.66 -3.76
CA PHE A 89 2.85 -3.17 -4.30
C PHE A 89 3.12 -3.75 -5.68
N GLU A 90 3.12 -5.07 -5.78
CA GLU A 90 3.25 -5.76 -7.06
C GLU A 90 2.09 -5.37 -7.98
N GLY A 91 2.37 -5.21 -9.28
CA GLY A 91 1.45 -4.57 -10.25
C GLY A 91 1.45 -3.03 -10.20
N GLY A 92 1.68 -2.45 -9.02
CA GLY A 92 1.69 -1.01 -8.75
C GLY A 92 0.31 -0.41 -8.47
N LEU A 93 0.32 0.87 -8.13
CA LEU A 93 -0.84 1.63 -7.62
C LEU A 93 -1.36 2.67 -8.63
N GLY A 94 -0.85 2.64 -9.86
CA GLY A 94 -1.22 3.57 -10.94
C GLY A 94 -0.16 4.65 -11.18
N MET A 95 -0.58 5.69 -11.88
CA MET A 95 0.28 6.81 -12.29
C MET A 95 -0.03 8.05 -11.46
N VAL A 96 0.98 8.87 -11.21
CA VAL A 96 0.82 10.20 -10.62
C VAL A 96 1.48 11.23 -11.50
N GLU A 97 0.82 12.37 -11.64
CA GLU A 97 1.37 13.53 -12.30
C GLU A 97 2.48 14.13 -11.42
N MET A 98 3.69 14.23 -11.98
CA MET A 98 4.82 14.94 -11.36
C MET A 98 4.84 16.40 -11.84
N THR A 99 4.57 16.60 -13.13
CA THR A 99 4.40 17.89 -13.79
C THR A 99 3.35 17.75 -14.89
N PRO A 100 2.81 18.85 -15.46
CA PRO A 100 1.78 18.78 -16.52
C PRO A 100 2.14 17.95 -17.76
N ARG A 101 3.42 17.58 -17.94
CA ARG A 101 3.89 16.79 -19.09
C ARG A 101 4.58 15.49 -18.68
N LEU A 102 4.70 15.22 -17.38
CA LEU A 102 5.43 14.07 -16.87
C LEU A 102 4.61 13.38 -15.79
N SER A 103 4.24 12.14 -16.06
CA SER A 103 3.67 11.22 -15.07
C SER A 103 4.65 10.10 -14.78
N ALA A 104 4.64 9.60 -13.55
CA ALA A 104 5.43 8.45 -13.15
C ALA A 104 4.55 7.40 -12.47
N PRO A 105 4.89 6.11 -12.62
CA PRO A 105 4.21 5.04 -11.91
C PRO A 105 4.51 5.12 -10.42
N VAL A 106 3.59 4.62 -9.60
CA VAL A 106 3.84 4.37 -8.18
C VAL A 106 3.72 2.88 -7.94
N ASP A 107 4.76 2.30 -7.36
CA ASP A 107 4.81 0.86 -7.07
C ASP A 107 5.31 0.55 -5.66
N ALA A 108 5.71 1.59 -4.92
CA ALA A 108 6.04 1.47 -3.52
C ALA A 108 5.58 2.71 -2.75
N LEU A 109 5.25 2.50 -1.48
CA LEU A 109 4.95 3.57 -0.54
C LEU A 109 5.85 3.41 0.68
N ALA A 110 6.51 4.49 1.08
CA ALA A 110 7.11 4.58 2.40
C ALA A 110 6.33 5.58 3.25
N TRP A 111 6.23 5.33 4.56
CA TRP A 111 5.53 6.21 5.47
C TRP A 111 6.25 6.37 6.79
N GLY A 112 6.00 7.47 7.47
CA GLY A 112 6.56 7.76 8.79
C GLY A 112 6.05 9.09 9.37
N PRO A 113 6.49 9.46 10.58
CA PRO A 113 6.15 10.75 11.17
C PRO A 113 6.70 11.91 10.33
N GLY A 114 5.84 12.87 9.97
CA GLY A 114 6.22 14.10 9.30
C GLY A 114 6.29 15.30 10.25
N PRO A 115 6.64 16.49 9.74
CA PRO A 115 6.52 17.75 10.47
C PRO A 115 5.08 18.01 10.92
N ASP A 116 4.90 18.91 11.89
CA ASP A 116 3.58 19.41 12.32
C ASP A 116 2.57 18.31 12.68
N GLN A 117 3.05 17.22 13.30
CA GLN A 117 2.24 16.06 13.67
C GLN A 117 1.51 15.41 12.48
N THR A 118 2.09 15.49 11.29
CA THR A 118 1.56 14.81 10.10
C THR A 118 2.12 13.39 9.96
N LEU A 119 1.43 12.59 9.16
CA LEU A 119 1.97 11.38 8.54
C LEU A 119 2.46 11.76 7.15
N ILE A 120 3.73 11.55 6.86
CA ILE A 120 4.24 11.70 5.50
C ILE A 120 4.18 10.35 4.79
N VAL A 121 3.70 10.36 3.55
CA VAL A 121 3.64 9.21 2.65
C VAL A 121 4.41 9.52 1.38
N TRP A 122 5.55 8.85 1.23
CA TRP A 122 6.40 8.91 0.06
C TRP A 122 5.84 7.97 -1.02
N HIS A 123 5.49 8.54 -2.16
CA HIS A 123 5.15 7.79 -3.36
C HIS A 123 6.45 7.48 -4.09
N LEU A 124 6.77 6.21 -4.21
CA LEU A 124 8.01 5.73 -4.77
C LEU A 124 7.76 4.91 -6.03
N ALA A 125 8.72 4.97 -6.94
CA ALA A 125 8.78 4.12 -8.11
C ALA A 125 10.08 3.34 -8.12
N THR A 126 10.04 2.06 -8.50
CA THR A 126 11.24 1.37 -8.93
C THR A 126 11.79 2.08 -10.17
N ARG A 127 13.10 2.37 -10.18
CA ARG A 127 13.72 3.06 -11.32
C ARG A 127 13.51 2.33 -12.64
N GLU A 128 13.44 1.01 -12.61
CA GLU A 128 13.19 0.19 -13.78
C GLU A 128 11.77 0.42 -14.37
N ARG A 129 10.77 0.75 -13.54
CA ARG A 129 9.42 1.12 -14.03
C ARG A 129 9.33 2.59 -14.40
N ALA A 130 9.90 3.48 -13.59
CA ALA A 130 9.85 4.93 -13.85
C ALA A 130 10.59 5.32 -15.13
N LEU A 131 11.71 4.65 -15.41
CA LEU A 131 12.61 4.97 -16.51
C LEU A 131 12.72 3.76 -17.46
N HIS A 132 11.60 3.16 -17.82
CA HIS A 132 11.55 1.90 -18.59
C HIS A 132 12.27 1.96 -19.95
N ASP A 133 12.31 3.14 -20.58
CA ASP A 133 13.00 3.38 -21.86
C ASP A 133 14.49 3.76 -21.69
N ALA A 134 14.95 4.00 -20.45
CA ALA A 134 16.30 4.46 -20.22
C ALA A 134 17.31 3.30 -20.33
N PRO A 135 18.47 3.52 -20.98
CA PRO A 135 19.48 2.49 -21.11
C PRO A 135 20.11 2.15 -19.74
N PRO A 136 20.66 0.92 -19.56
CA PRO A 136 21.13 0.45 -18.25
C PRO A 136 22.15 1.35 -17.54
N HIS A 137 23.04 1.99 -18.30
CA HIS A 137 24.05 2.90 -17.75
C HIS A 137 23.45 4.22 -17.25
N VAL A 138 22.31 4.66 -17.79
CA VAL A 138 21.54 5.80 -17.26
C VAL A 138 20.81 5.37 -16.00
N LEU A 139 20.11 4.24 -16.03
CA LEU A 139 19.41 3.67 -14.87
C LEU A 139 20.34 3.53 -13.65
N ALA A 140 21.58 3.12 -13.86
CA ALA A 140 22.57 2.93 -12.80
C ALA A 140 22.88 4.20 -12.00
N LYS A 141 22.66 5.40 -12.58
CA LYS A 141 22.89 6.70 -11.92
C LYS A 141 21.79 7.08 -10.93
N PHE A 142 20.64 6.42 -11.01
CA PHE A 142 19.48 6.72 -10.16
C PHE A 142 19.37 5.74 -8.99
N PRO A 143 18.87 6.20 -7.82
CA PRO A 143 18.57 5.30 -6.71
C PRO A 143 17.56 4.23 -7.17
N PRO A 144 17.60 3.01 -6.61
CA PRO A 144 16.66 1.96 -6.98
C PRO A 144 15.19 2.31 -6.75
N LEU A 145 14.91 3.09 -5.71
CA LEU A 145 13.60 3.64 -5.40
C LEU A 145 13.69 5.15 -5.58
N LEU A 146 12.91 5.68 -6.54
CA LEU A 146 12.85 7.09 -6.88
C LEU A 146 11.67 7.72 -6.16
N THR A 147 11.86 8.90 -5.59
CA THR A 147 10.75 9.66 -5.01
C THR A 147 10.02 10.35 -6.13
N VAL A 148 8.76 9.98 -6.30
CA VAL A 148 7.89 10.56 -7.31
C VAL A 148 7.13 11.74 -6.73
N ARG A 149 6.64 11.59 -5.50
CA ARG A 149 5.84 12.60 -4.80
C ARG A 149 5.83 12.32 -3.30
N GLU A 150 5.58 13.35 -2.51
CA GLU A 150 5.16 13.21 -1.11
C GLU A 150 3.70 13.62 -0.92
N ALA A 151 3.05 13.03 0.08
CA ALA A 151 1.77 13.47 0.60
C ALA A 151 1.89 13.64 2.11
N ARG A 152 1.29 14.69 2.66
CA ARG A 152 1.20 14.91 4.11
C ARG A 152 -0.25 14.74 4.53
N LEU A 153 -0.49 13.76 5.40
CA LEU A 153 -1.80 13.42 5.90
C LEU A 153 -1.88 13.88 7.36
N PRO A 154 -2.94 14.58 7.77
CA PRO A 154 -3.07 14.98 9.17
C PRO A 154 -3.29 13.74 10.02
N VAL A 155 -2.61 13.65 11.17
CA VAL A 155 -2.84 12.54 12.11
C VAL A 155 -4.07 12.88 12.94
N THR A 156 -5.21 12.30 12.57
CA THR A 156 -6.51 12.57 13.18
C THR A 156 -7.04 11.40 13.99
N VAL A 157 -7.83 11.70 15.03
CA VAL A 157 -8.60 10.71 15.80
C VAL A 157 -9.89 10.33 15.08
N ASP A 158 -10.49 11.26 14.35
CA ASP A 158 -11.68 11.05 13.55
C ASP A 158 -11.32 10.84 12.07
N PRO A 159 -12.11 10.04 11.32
CA PRO A 159 -11.95 9.92 9.88
C PRO A 159 -12.10 11.27 9.18
N ILE A 160 -11.34 11.48 8.10
CA ILE A 160 -11.43 12.66 7.24
C ILE A 160 -11.77 12.23 5.82
N THR A 161 -12.56 13.05 5.12
CA THR A 161 -12.90 12.84 3.72
C THR A 161 -11.64 12.82 2.87
N LEU A 162 -11.48 11.80 2.02
CA LEU A 162 -10.29 11.67 1.18
C LEU A 162 -10.19 12.76 0.10
N ASP A 163 -11.32 13.36 -0.31
CA ASP A 163 -11.34 14.51 -1.23
C ASP A 163 -10.89 15.82 -0.59
N GLU A 164 -10.97 15.90 0.73
CA GLU A 164 -10.68 17.11 1.52
C GLU A 164 -9.28 17.07 2.11
N LEU A 165 -8.46 16.07 1.74
CA LEU A 165 -7.08 16.00 2.19
C LEU A 165 -6.31 17.27 1.82
N PRO A 166 -5.59 17.88 2.78
CA PRO A 166 -4.92 19.13 2.55
C PRO A 166 -3.86 18.97 1.45
N ALA A 167 -3.82 19.93 0.54
CA ALA A 167 -2.71 20.04 -0.39
C ALA A 167 -1.48 20.55 0.37
N HIS A 168 -0.31 20.03 0.04
CA HIS A 168 0.97 20.56 0.50
C HIS A 168 1.72 21.12 -0.70
N GLU A 169 2.22 22.36 -0.61
CA GLU A 169 2.92 23.05 -1.71
C GLU A 169 2.17 22.98 -3.06
N SER A 170 0.84 23.16 -3.02
CA SER A 170 -0.06 23.06 -4.19
C SER A 170 -0.21 21.65 -4.80
N MET A 171 0.39 20.62 -4.20
CA MET A 171 0.25 19.23 -4.64
C MET A 171 -0.75 18.47 -3.77
N LYS A 172 -1.87 18.05 -4.37
CA LYS A 172 -2.87 17.22 -3.70
C LYS A 172 -2.41 15.75 -3.64
N PRO A 173 -2.63 15.05 -2.52
CA PRO A 173 -2.42 13.60 -2.46
C PRO A 173 -3.25 12.87 -3.54
N SER A 174 -2.72 11.77 -4.12
CA SER A 174 -3.55 10.94 -5.01
C SER A 174 -4.57 10.19 -4.18
N ARG A 175 -5.85 10.56 -4.32
CA ARG A 175 -6.94 9.84 -3.67
C ARG A 175 -6.87 8.33 -3.90
N PRO A 176 -6.75 7.80 -5.14
CA PRO A 176 -6.68 6.34 -5.34
C PRO A 176 -5.55 5.66 -4.57
N ILE A 177 -4.36 6.25 -4.54
CA ILE A 177 -3.17 5.66 -3.91
C ILE A 177 -3.26 5.73 -2.39
N ILE A 178 -3.71 6.88 -1.86
CA ILE A 178 -3.90 7.07 -0.43
C ILE A 178 -5.03 6.16 0.07
N ALA A 179 -6.14 6.05 -0.65
CA ALA A 179 -7.23 5.14 -0.31
C ALA A 179 -6.77 3.67 -0.33
N ALA A 180 -5.95 3.29 -1.30
CA ALA A 180 -5.37 1.95 -1.36
C ALA A 180 -4.44 1.65 -0.18
N LEU A 181 -3.67 2.63 0.30
CA LEU A 181 -2.85 2.46 1.51
C LEU A 181 -3.73 2.23 2.76
N ALA A 182 -4.76 3.06 2.96
CA ALA A 182 -5.70 2.90 4.07
C ALA A 182 -6.39 1.53 4.02
N ALA A 183 -6.89 1.15 2.84
CA ALA A 183 -7.48 -0.16 2.61
C ALA A 183 -6.48 -1.29 2.90
N ALA A 184 -5.25 -1.20 2.41
CA ALA A 184 -4.22 -2.22 2.64
C ALA A 184 -3.96 -2.42 4.14
N TRP A 185 -3.86 -1.35 4.93
CA TRP A 185 -3.70 -1.46 6.39
C TRP A 185 -4.88 -2.16 7.07
N HIS A 186 -6.12 -1.85 6.67
CA HIS A 186 -7.33 -2.51 7.18
C HIS A 186 -7.50 -3.96 6.71
N LEU A 187 -6.96 -4.32 5.54
CA LEU A 187 -7.01 -5.69 4.96
C LEU A 187 -5.90 -6.59 5.53
N MET A 188 -4.71 -6.03 5.75
CA MET A 188 -3.81 -6.46 6.84
C MET A 188 -4.62 -6.28 8.16
N GLN A 189 -4.20 -6.47 9.39
CA GLN A 189 -5.16 -6.58 10.55
C GLN A 189 -6.34 -7.62 10.46
N GLN A 190 -6.75 -8.16 9.29
CA GLN A 190 -7.77 -9.21 9.11
C GLN A 190 -7.10 -10.56 8.82
N PRO A 191 -6.72 -11.35 9.85
CA PRO A 191 -5.94 -12.58 9.68
C PRO A 191 -6.66 -13.71 8.92
N GLN A 192 -7.97 -13.59 8.72
CA GLN A 192 -8.73 -14.55 7.90
C GLN A 192 -8.58 -14.29 6.39
N LEU A 193 -8.28 -13.05 6.00
CA LEU A 193 -8.19 -12.62 4.60
C LEU A 193 -6.78 -12.72 4.04
N VAL A 194 -5.77 -12.48 4.87
CA VAL A 194 -4.37 -12.31 4.46
C VAL A 194 -3.51 -13.44 5.01
N ASP A 195 -2.63 -13.97 4.15
CA ASP A 195 -1.48 -14.78 4.56
C ASP A 195 -0.24 -13.90 4.73
N ARG A 196 0.54 -14.18 5.77
CA ARG A 196 1.75 -13.43 6.12
C ARG A 196 2.91 -14.39 6.25
N THR A 197 3.88 -14.23 5.36
CA THR A 197 5.13 -15.01 5.41
C THR A 197 6.31 -14.08 5.46
N ARG A 198 7.42 -14.53 6.03
CA ARG A 198 8.67 -13.75 6.09
C ARG A 198 9.67 -14.35 5.11
N GLU A 199 10.15 -13.55 4.17
CA GLU A 199 11.29 -13.92 3.34
C GLU A 199 12.54 -13.29 3.95
N GLU A 200 13.43 -14.13 4.49
CA GLU A 200 14.66 -13.70 5.15
C GLU A 200 15.63 -13.00 4.18
N THR A 201 16.42 -12.07 4.71
CA THR A 201 17.50 -11.44 3.93
C THR A 201 18.54 -12.49 3.54
N PRO A 202 18.94 -12.57 2.25
CA PRO A 202 20.03 -13.45 1.84
C PRO A 202 21.31 -13.18 2.63
N LYS A 203 22.01 -14.23 3.09
CA LYS A 203 23.24 -14.12 3.90
C LYS A 203 24.29 -13.15 3.32
N LYS A 204 24.42 -13.13 1.99
CA LYS A 204 25.35 -12.23 1.27
C LYS A 204 25.04 -10.74 1.49
N ASP A 205 23.75 -10.40 1.61
CA ASP A 205 23.28 -9.02 1.75
C ASP A 205 23.21 -8.63 3.23
N ALA A 206 22.86 -9.57 4.13
CA ALA A 206 22.75 -9.36 5.57
C ALA A 206 24.03 -8.78 6.20
N ARG A 207 25.21 -9.26 5.81
CA ARG A 207 26.50 -8.70 6.30
C ARG A 207 26.68 -7.24 5.89
N GLY A 208 26.23 -6.86 4.69
CA GLY A 208 26.28 -5.48 4.22
C GLY A 208 25.31 -4.57 4.97
N LEU A 209 24.11 -5.06 5.25
CA LEU A 209 23.09 -4.33 6.03
C LEU A 209 23.54 -4.07 7.46
N ARG A 210 24.05 -5.09 8.16
CA ARG A 210 24.56 -4.93 9.54
C ARG A 210 25.69 -3.91 9.64
N ARG A 211 26.62 -3.90 8.67
CA ARG A 211 27.68 -2.87 8.62
C ARG A 211 27.15 -1.46 8.37
N ALA A 212 26.02 -1.33 7.68
CA ALA A 212 25.35 -0.06 7.45
C ALA A 212 24.35 0.31 8.57
N GLU A 213 24.32 -0.47 9.65
CA GLU A 213 23.39 -0.33 10.78
C GLU A 213 21.92 -0.35 10.34
N LEU A 214 21.61 -1.22 9.38
CA LEU A 214 20.26 -1.42 8.86
C LEU A 214 19.68 -2.77 9.31
N PRO A 215 18.36 -2.85 9.59
CA PRO A 215 17.71 -4.13 9.89
C PRO A 215 17.90 -5.14 8.75
N ASP A 216 18.27 -6.38 9.10
CA ASP A 216 18.48 -7.49 8.17
C ASP A 216 17.44 -8.62 8.31
N GLU A 217 16.33 -8.37 9.00
CA GLU A 217 15.29 -9.36 9.28
C GLU A 217 14.50 -9.82 8.04
N GLY A 218 14.69 -9.20 6.88
CA GLY A 218 14.05 -9.59 5.62
C GLY A 218 12.81 -8.76 5.27
N VAL A 219 11.86 -9.38 4.59
CA VAL A 219 10.63 -8.74 4.07
C VAL A 219 9.42 -9.56 4.47
N THR A 220 8.36 -8.88 4.91
CA THR A 220 7.06 -9.51 5.17
C THR A 220 6.25 -9.54 3.88
N LEU A 221 5.99 -10.75 3.37
CA LEU A 221 5.16 -10.99 2.21
C LEU A 221 3.70 -11.04 2.66
N ILE A 222 2.87 -10.24 1.99
CA ILE A 222 1.45 -10.07 2.24
C ILE A 222 0.71 -10.53 0.99
N SER A 223 0.01 -11.66 1.11
CA SER A 223 -0.78 -12.22 0.02
C SER A 223 -2.19 -12.55 0.49
N LEU A 224 -3.11 -12.76 -0.44
CA LEU A 224 -4.46 -13.20 -0.11
C LEU A 224 -4.47 -14.68 0.25
N ARG A 225 -5.15 -14.99 1.34
CA ARG A 225 -5.26 -16.36 1.82
C ARG A 225 -6.12 -17.15 0.84
N ARG A 226 -5.57 -18.23 0.27
CA ARG A 226 -6.25 -19.15 -0.68
C ARG A 226 -7.59 -19.73 -0.20
N GLN A 227 -7.95 -19.56 1.07
CA GLN A 227 -9.14 -20.12 1.70
C GLN A 227 -10.26 -19.12 1.94
N TYR A 228 -10.24 -17.92 1.36
CA TYR A 228 -11.47 -17.14 1.31
C TYR A 228 -12.47 -17.81 0.34
N ARG A 229 -13.10 -18.89 0.78
CA ARG A 229 -14.42 -19.28 0.30
C ARG A 229 -15.38 -18.39 1.06
N PRO A 230 -16.13 -17.49 0.40
CA PRO A 230 -17.28 -16.92 1.06
C PRO A 230 -18.10 -18.10 1.61
N GLN A 231 -18.27 -18.18 2.93
CA GLN A 231 -19.23 -19.11 3.47
C GLN A 231 -20.56 -18.75 2.84
N ASP A 232 -21.24 -19.72 2.24
CA ASP A 232 -22.61 -19.59 1.72
C ASP A 232 -23.64 -19.33 2.85
N ARG A 233 -23.21 -18.76 3.98
CA ARG A 233 -24.01 -18.62 5.20
C ARG A 233 -24.13 -17.17 5.59
N GLU A 234 -25.35 -16.66 5.50
CA GLU A 234 -25.74 -15.34 5.95
C GLU A 234 -25.43 -15.13 7.44
N PRO A 235 -24.82 -14.00 7.84
CA PRO A 235 -25.02 -13.41 9.15
C PRO A 235 -26.29 -12.54 9.10
N ASP A 236 -27.34 -13.00 9.79
CA ASP A 236 -28.68 -12.42 9.92
C ASP A 236 -29.55 -12.38 8.66
N ALA A 237 -30.25 -13.48 8.41
CA ALA A 237 -31.55 -13.44 7.74
C ALA A 237 -32.56 -12.75 8.69
N GLY A 238 -32.59 -11.42 8.63
CA GLY A 238 -33.66 -10.63 9.24
C GLY A 238 -35.01 -11.07 8.66
N SER A 239 -35.92 -11.41 9.55
CA SER A 239 -37.27 -11.86 9.28
C SER A 239 -38.10 -10.79 8.56
N ASP A 240 -38.11 -10.81 7.23
CA ASP A 240 -39.24 -10.28 6.45
C ASP A 240 -39.31 -10.89 5.04
N GLY A 241 -40.10 -11.97 4.92
CA GLY A 241 -40.94 -12.38 3.77
C GLY A 241 -40.48 -12.39 2.31
N ARG A 242 -39.26 -12.04 1.92
CA ARG A 242 -38.87 -11.96 0.49
C ARG A 242 -38.08 -13.18 0.04
N THR A 243 -38.77 -14.15 -0.56
CA THR A 243 -38.13 -15.33 -1.19
C THR A 243 -37.57 -14.95 -2.56
N TYR A 244 -36.26 -14.96 -2.70
CA TYR A 244 -35.58 -14.73 -3.98
C TYR A 244 -35.60 -15.99 -4.84
N ARG A 245 -35.67 -15.86 -6.17
CA ARG A 245 -35.68 -17.02 -7.11
C ARG A 245 -34.33 -17.33 -7.74
N HIS A 246 -33.35 -16.45 -7.55
CA HIS A 246 -32.02 -16.56 -8.12
C HIS A 246 -30.97 -16.30 -7.04
N ARG A 247 -29.75 -16.78 -7.28
CA ARG A 247 -28.54 -16.37 -6.58
C ARG A 247 -27.88 -15.20 -7.31
N TRP A 248 -27.15 -14.34 -6.60
CA TRP A 248 -26.33 -13.29 -7.22
C TRP A 248 -25.03 -13.09 -6.45
N VAL A 249 -23.98 -12.65 -7.16
CA VAL A 249 -22.70 -12.28 -6.53
C VAL A 249 -22.84 -10.89 -5.92
N VAL A 250 -22.59 -10.79 -4.62
CA VAL A 250 -22.39 -9.53 -3.91
C VAL A 250 -20.91 -9.21 -3.98
N SER A 251 -20.56 -8.05 -4.55
CA SER A 251 -19.18 -7.55 -4.57
C SER A 251 -18.66 -7.31 -3.16
N GLY A 252 -17.34 -7.42 -3.00
CA GLY A 252 -16.71 -7.13 -1.72
C GLY A 252 -16.98 -5.69 -1.29
N HIS A 253 -17.18 -5.48 0.00
CA HIS A 253 -17.52 -4.17 0.55
C HIS A 253 -17.08 -3.99 2.00
N TRP A 254 -16.92 -2.73 2.42
CA TRP A 254 -16.64 -2.38 3.81
C TRP A 254 -17.87 -2.46 4.71
N ARG A 255 -17.69 -2.91 5.94
CA ARG A 255 -18.70 -2.88 7.01
C ARG A 255 -18.07 -2.53 8.35
N ASN A 256 -18.72 -1.64 9.09
CA ASN A 256 -18.36 -1.33 10.47
C ASN A 256 -18.88 -2.44 11.42
N GLN A 257 -18.02 -3.42 11.73
CA GLN A 257 -18.39 -4.55 12.57
C GLN A 257 -18.23 -4.19 14.07
N PRO A 258 -19.22 -4.50 14.93
CA PRO A 258 -19.07 -4.38 16.37
C PRO A 258 -17.93 -5.26 16.91
N CYS A 259 -17.07 -4.71 17.78
CA CYS A 259 -15.97 -5.43 18.43
C CYS A 259 -15.73 -4.93 19.86
N GLY A 260 -14.72 -5.51 20.53
CA GLY A 260 -14.36 -5.14 21.91
C GLY A 260 -15.32 -5.70 22.98
N PRO A 261 -15.07 -5.40 24.26
CA PRO A 261 -15.93 -5.80 25.38
C PRO A 261 -17.36 -5.32 25.13
N ALA A 262 -18.34 -6.21 25.31
CA ALA A 262 -19.76 -5.91 25.07
C ALA A 262 -20.09 -5.33 23.67
N ARG A 263 -19.23 -5.49 22.65
CA ARG A 263 -19.43 -4.95 21.29
C ARG A 263 -19.53 -3.42 21.24
N SER A 264 -18.90 -2.72 22.19
CA SER A 264 -18.95 -1.25 22.30
C SER A 264 -18.11 -0.53 21.24
N GLU A 265 -17.12 -1.21 20.67
CA GLU A 265 -16.21 -0.63 19.67
C GLU A 265 -16.64 -1.02 18.24
N ARG A 266 -16.10 -0.31 17.24
CA ARG A 266 -16.34 -0.58 15.83
C ARG A 266 -15.02 -0.79 15.09
N ARG A 267 -14.97 -1.82 14.25
CA ARG A 267 -13.83 -2.11 13.36
C ARG A 267 -14.26 -2.08 11.90
N HIS A 268 -13.54 -1.31 11.10
CA HIS A 268 -13.69 -1.30 9.65
C HIS A 268 -13.22 -2.63 9.07
N THR A 269 -14.15 -3.45 8.59
CA THR A 269 -13.89 -4.83 8.15
C THR A 269 -14.30 -4.98 6.70
N TRP A 270 -13.43 -5.59 5.89
CA TRP A 270 -13.75 -5.92 4.52
C TRP A 270 -14.53 -7.22 4.50
N ILE A 271 -15.71 -7.22 3.89
CA ILE A 271 -16.47 -8.42 3.58
C ILE A 271 -16.17 -8.74 2.12
N PRO A 272 -15.39 -9.79 1.81
CA PRO A 272 -15.10 -10.09 0.42
C PRO A 272 -16.35 -10.62 -0.30
N SER A 273 -16.24 -10.74 -1.63
CA SER A 273 -17.39 -11.09 -2.46
C SER A 273 -17.96 -12.45 -2.09
N TYR A 274 -19.29 -12.55 -2.01
CA TYR A 274 -20.02 -13.76 -1.67
C TYR A 274 -21.28 -13.91 -2.52
N VAL A 275 -21.85 -15.12 -2.55
CA VAL A 275 -23.11 -15.37 -3.24
C VAL A 275 -24.26 -15.26 -2.24
N LYS A 276 -25.30 -14.51 -2.59
CA LYS A 276 -26.57 -14.43 -1.84
C LYS A 276 -27.70 -15.07 -2.63
N GLY A 277 -28.68 -15.64 -1.94
CA GLY A 277 -29.87 -16.26 -2.52
C GLY A 277 -30.07 -17.70 -2.04
N PRO A 278 -31.20 -18.35 -2.38
CA PRO A 278 -31.49 -19.70 -1.90
C PRO A 278 -30.51 -20.73 -2.46
N ASP A 279 -30.20 -21.74 -1.64
CA ASP A 279 -29.41 -22.89 -2.06
C ASP A 279 -30.04 -23.59 -3.28
N GLY A 280 -29.21 -23.89 -4.27
CA GLY A 280 -29.64 -24.55 -5.51
C GLY A 280 -30.31 -23.66 -6.57
N ALA A 281 -30.61 -22.38 -6.30
CA ALA A 281 -31.20 -21.49 -7.30
C ALA A 281 -30.19 -21.10 -8.42
N PRO A 282 -30.63 -20.76 -9.65
CA PRO A 282 -29.73 -20.33 -10.73
C PRO A 282 -28.98 -19.04 -10.36
N LEU A 283 -27.71 -18.93 -10.73
CA LEU A 283 -26.89 -17.74 -10.50
C LEU A 283 -27.18 -16.71 -11.61
N LEU A 284 -27.57 -15.49 -11.22
CA LEU A 284 -27.66 -14.35 -12.12
C LEU A 284 -26.26 -14.04 -12.64
N SER A 285 -26.06 -14.19 -13.94
CA SER A 285 -24.84 -13.73 -14.61
C SER A 285 -24.90 -12.22 -14.77
N THR A 286 -24.51 -11.47 -13.74
CA THR A 286 -24.10 -10.09 -13.94
C THR A 286 -22.69 -10.08 -14.51
N GLU A 287 -22.36 -9.16 -15.42
CA GLU A 287 -21.04 -9.05 -16.10
C GLU A 287 -19.83 -8.85 -15.16
N HIS A 288 -20.02 -8.83 -13.85
CA HIS A 288 -18.97 -8.63 -12.86
C HIS A 288 -18.17 -9.91 -12.62
N VAL A 289 -17.43 -10.36 -13.63
CA VAL A 289 -16.45 -11.43 -13.49
C VAL A 289 -15.14 -10.84 -12.96
N ASN A 290 -14.99 -10.79 -11.64
CA ASN A 290 -13.65 -10.72 -11.05
C ASN A 290 -12.97 -12.07 -11.30
N VAL A 291 -12.25 -12.19 -12.41
CA VAL A 291 -11.48 -13.41 -12.76
C VAL A 291 -10.35 -13.55 -11.74
N TRP A 292 -10.59 -14.33 -10.69
CA TRP A 292 -9.54 -14.80 -9.79
C TRP A 292 -8.77 -15.91 -10.51
N ARG A 293 -7.52 -15.66 -10.90
CA ARG A 293 -6.69 -16.68 -11.54
C ARG A 293 -6.20 -17.69 -10.49
N ARG A 294 -6.27 -18.98 -10.83
CA ARG A 294 -5.87 -20.12 -9.99
C ARG A 294 -4.36 -20.33 -9.96
#